data_AF-A0A0B2V768-F1
#
_entry.id   AF-A0A0B2V768-F1
#
_cell.length_a   1.000
_cell.length_b   1.000
_cell.length_c   1.000
_cell.angle_alpha   90.00
_cell.angle_beta   90.00
_cell.angle_gamma   90.00
#
_symmetry.space_group_name_H-M   'P 1'
#
loop_
_entity.id
_entity.type
_entity.pdbx_description
1 polymer ?
#
loop_
_entity_poly.entity_id
_entity_poly.type
_entity_poly.pdbx_seq_one_letter_code
_entity_poly.pdbx_strand_id
1 'polypeptide(L)'
;MFVRSFREGKVRFGKAEYDALKKFETLHHQDIWSWIIDKATDDMDKSKQLRILNITDEASIFALLLAERLPDAKMTCALRSEMPKIDIPANVTIVNFKTDDELLAATDDMDKSKQLRILNITDEASIFALLLAERLPDAKMTCALRSEMPKIDIPANVTIVNFKTDDELLAIGKFDVVLMTELTKEAGELSDLFVRLRNLFDGSGKLIILARPKNPPLPLPEVCLTLWRKLALSRDEISDAAKKADMSFAGFSVSVPVTVPKFDWEAILFSGCIPIVKNSPKCTDKVITDFCKARPSNISFEEKLGMFLLKTDNPSA
;
A
#
# COMPACT_ATOMS: atom_id res chain seq x y z
N MET A 1 25.87 -0.16 2.91
CA MET A 1 26.56 -0.30 1.61
C MET A 1 25.59 -0.98 0.64
N PHE A 2 24.84 -0.21 -0.16
CA PHE A 2 23.89 -0.77 -1.14
C PHE A 2 24.10 -0.08 -2.48
N VAL A 3 24.94 -0.67 -3.33
CA VAL A 3 25.11 -0.27 -4.72
C VAL A 3 24.89 -1.50 -5.56
N ARG A 4 23.75 -1.57 -6.26
CA ARG A 4 23.67 -2.30 -7.52
C ARG A 4 22.83 -1.51 -8.51
N SER A 5 23.41 -1.30 -9.69
CA SER A 5 22.78 -0.62 -10.81
C SER A 5 21.50 -1.36 -11.21
N PHE A 6 20.44 -0.59 -11.42
CA PHE A 6 19.23 -1.05 -12.10
C PHE A 6 19.65 -1.49 -13.51
N ARG A 7 19.28 -2.72 -13.91
CA ARG A 7 19.42 -3.16 -15.30
C ARG A 7 18.11 -2.85 -16.01
N GLU A 8 18.13 -1.81 -16.84
CA GLU A 8 17.08 -1.55 -17.82
C GLU A 8 16.92 -2.78 -18.73
N GLY A 9 15.67 -3.19 -18.98
CA GLY A 9 15.38 -4.06 -20.13
C GLY A 9 14.34 -5.16 -19.96
N LYS A 10 13.96 -5.59 -18.74
CA LYS A 10 12.97 -6.68 -18.55
C LYS A 10 11.72 -6.34 -17.74
N VAL A 11 11.84 -5.40 -16.81
CA VAL A 11 10.72 -4.95 -15.99
C VAL A 11 10.18 -3.68 -16.64
N ARG A 12 8.85 -3.57 -16.73
CA ARG A 12 8.16 -2.38 -17.22
C ARG A 12 6.88 -2.18 -16.40
N PHE A 13 6.64 -0.94 -16.01
CA PHE A 13 5.44 -0.57 -15.27
C PHE A 13 4.61 0.41 -16.10
N GLY A 14 3.97 -0.12 -17.15
CA GLY A 14 3.08 0.61 -18.04
C GLY A 14 1.61 0.37 -17.71
N LYS A 15 0.71 0.94 -18.52
CA LYS A 15 -0.74 0.83 -18.33
C LYS A 15 -1.23 -0.62 -18.28
N ALA A 16 -0.72 -1.49 -19.16
CA ALA A 16 -1.13 -2.89 -19.21
C ALA A 16 -0.75 -3.65 -17.94
N GLU A 17 0.48 -3.44 -17.43
CA GLU A 17 0.93 -4.04 -16.18
C GLU A 17 0.16 -3.49 -14.97
N TYR A 18 -0.11 -2.18 -14.95
CA TYR A 18 -0.94 -1.54 -13.93
C TYR A 18 -2.37 -2.08 -13.91
N ASP A 19 -3.04 -2.16 -15.06
CA ASP A 19 -4.42 -2.64 -15.17
C ASP A 19 -4.54 -4.12 -14.77
N ALA A 20 -3.58 -4.96 -15.18
CA ALA A 20 -3.53 -6.37 -14.81
C ALA A 20 -3.35 -6.56 -13.30
N LEU A 21 -2.43 -5.80 -12.69
CA LEU A 21 -2.21 -5.79 -11.25
C LEU A 21 -3.44 -5.28 -10.49
N LYS A 22 -4.04 -4.17 -10.93
CA LYS A 22 -5.25 -3.59 -10.31
C LYS A 22 -6.38 -4.61 -10.30
N LYS A 23 -6.59 -5.30 -11.43
CA LYS A 23 -7.59 -6.37 -11.55
C LYS A 23 -7.28 -7.54 -10.59
N PHE A 24 -6.03 -8.00 -10.54
CA PHE A 24 -5.60 -9.08 -9.67
C PHE A 24 -5.84 -8.78 -8.19
N GLU A 25 -5.33 -7.64 -7.71
CA GLU A 25 -5.47 -7.20 -6.31
C GLU A 25 -6.94 -6.99 -5.91
N THR A 26 -7.74 -6.45 -6.82
CA THR A 26 -9.18 -6.20 -6.58
C THR A 26 -9.98 -7.50 -6.49
N LEU A 27 -9.63 -8.53 -7.26
CA LEU A 27 -10.35 -9.79 -7.26
C LEU A 27 -9.97 -10.70 -6.08
N HIS A 28 -8.70 -10.67 -5.66
CA HIS A 28 -8.17 -11.71 -4.78
C HIS A 28 -7.86 -11.23 -3.35
N HIS A 29 -7.66 -9.94 -3.10
CA HIS A 29 -7.11 -9.46 -1.82
C HIS A 29 -8.04 -8.56 -0.99
N GLN A 30 -9.35 -8.51 -1.26
CA GLN A 30 -10.33 -7.68 -0.51
C GLN A 30 -10.31 -7.86 1.01
N ASP A 31 -10.17 -9.10 1.49
CA ASP A 31 -10.12 -9.35 2.93
C ASP A 31 -8.80 -8.90 3.56
N ILE A 32 -7.70 -8.97 2.80
CA ILE A 32 -6.38 -8.46 3.20
C ILE A 32 -6.44 -6.94 3.34
N TRP A 33 -7.10 -6.26 2.40
CA TRP A 33 -7.35 -4.82 2.47
C TRP A 33 -8.10 -4.42 3.74
N SER A 34 -9.19 -5.12 4.02
CA SER A 34 -10.04 -4.88 5.18
C SER A 34 -9.25 -5.06 6.48
N TRP A 35 -8.45 -6.12 6.58
CA TRP A 35 -7.60 -6.33 7.75
C TRP A 35 -6.57 -5.21 7.96
N ILE A 36 -5.92 -4.72 6.90
CA ILE A 36 -4.95 -3.63 7.03
C ILE A 36 -5.64 -2.35 7.49
N ILE A 37 -6.81 -2.04 6.94
CA ILE A 37 -7.60 -0.89 7.35
C ILE A 37 -7.97 -1.00 8.83
N ASP A 38 -8.48 -2.16 9.25
CA ASP A 38 -8.84 -2.42 10.65
C ASP A 38 -7.63 -2.27 11.57
N LYS A 39 -6.44 -2.75 11.18
CA LYS A 39 -5.24 -2.64 12.01
C LYS A 39 -4.59 -1.27 11.96
N ALA A 40 -4.65 -0.57 10.85
CA ALA A 40 -4.21 0.82 10.76
C ALA A 40 -5.08 1.71 11.66
N THR A 41 -6.39 1.48 11.69
CA THR A 41 -7.38 2.30 12.43
C THR A 41 -7.71 1.80 13.84
N ASP A 42 -7.26 0.59 14.24
CA ASP A 42 -7.36 0.10 15.62
C ASP A 42 -6.80 1.15 16.60
N ASP A 43 -7.44 1.38 17.74
CA ASP A 43 -7.06 2.40 18.73
C ASP A 43 -7.31 3.88 18.31
N MET A 44 -7.91 4.14 17.14
CA MET A 44 -8.55 5.45 16.88
C MET A 44 -9.84 5.58 17.70
N ASP A 45 -10.11 6.77 18.25
CA ASP A 45 -11.27 7.02 19.12
C ASP A 45 -12.60 6.88 18.35
N LYS A 46 -13.23 5.71 18.46
CA LYS A 46 -14.53 5.36 17.83
C LYS A 46 -15.72 6.12 18.42
N SER A 47 -15.54 6.86 19.52
CA SER A 47 -16.59 7.72 20.09
C SER A 47 -16.76 9.04 19.34
N LYS A 48 -15.87 9.32 18.37
CA LYS A 48 -15.90 10.53 17.56
C LYS A 48 -16.54 10.28 16.20
N GLN A 49 -17.42 11.20 15.82
CA GLN A 49 -18.13 11.21 14.55
C GLN A 49 -17.14 11.23 13.37
N LEU A 50 -17.24 10.29 12.43
CA LEU A 50 -16.45 10.27 11.19
C LEU A 50 -16.74 11.54 10.39
N ARG A 51 -15.71 12.25 9.91
CA ARG A 51 -15.87 13.49 9.14
C ARG A 51 -15.19 13.37 7.78
N ILE A 52 -15.94 13.56 6.71
CA ILE A 52 -15.50 13.29 5.32
C ILE A 52 -15.51 14.61 4.55
N LEU A 53 -14.40 14.97 3.89
CA LEU A 53 -14.32 16.16 3.04
C LEU A 53 -14.22 15.75 1.57
N ASN A 54 -15.25 16.08 0.80
CA ASN A 54 -15.25 15.90 -0.64
C ASN A 54 -15.05 17.25 -1.33
N ILE A 55 -13.88 17.47 -1.94
CA ILE A 55 -13.55 18.69 -2.68
C ILE A 55 -13.66 18.39 -4.17
N THR A 56 -14.51 19.12 -4.88
CA THR A 56 -14.78 18.88 -6.30
C THR A 56 -15.30 20.14 -6.98
N ASP A 57 -15.14 20.22 -8.29
CA ASP A 57 -15.63 21.37 -9.06
C ASP A 57 -17.16 21.34 -9.22
N GLU A 58 -17.81 20.16 -9.15
CA GLU A 58 -19.27 19.95 -9.29
C GLU A 58 -19.83 18.96 -8.27
N ALA A 59 -21.15 18.96 -8.03
CA ALA A 59 -21.78 18.08 -7.06
C ALA A 59 -21.49 16.58 -7.32
N SER A 60 -20.76 15.94 -6.41
CA SER A 60 -20.39 14.53 -6.53
C SER A 60 -21.51 13.64 -6.00
N ILE A 61 -22.24 12.98 -6.91
CA ILE A 61 -23.26 11.99 -6.55
C ILE A 61 -22.67 10.81 -5.75
N PHE A 62 -21.40 10.50 -5.98
CA PHE A 62 -20.68 9.48 -5.20
C PHE A 62 -20.49 9.89 -3.75
N ALA A 63 -20.21 11.17 -3.48
CA ALA A 63 -20.11 11.67 -2.11
C ALA A 63 -21.47 11.61 -1.39
N LEU A 64 -22.55 11.99 -2.07
CA LEU A 64 -23.90 11.95 -1.49
C LEU A 64 -24.37 10.51 -1.21
N LEU A 65 -24.11 9.58 -2.13
CA LEU A 65 -24.40 8.15 -1.91
C LEU A 65 -23.55 7.55 -0.79
N LEU A 66 -22.31 8.01 -0.63
CA LEU A 66 -21.45 7.59 0.49
C LEU A 66 -21.99 8.11 1.83
N ALA A 67 -22.50 9.33 1.88
CA ALA A 67 -23.10 9.90 3.07
C ALA A 67 -24.41 9.20 3.47
N GLU A 68 -25.25 8.80 2.52
CA GLU A 68 -26.45 8.00 2.79
C GLU A 68 -26.12 6.64 3.41
N ARG A 69 -24.96 6.06 3.04
CA ARG A 69 -24.48 4.78 3.58
C ARG A 69 -23.79 4.92 4.93
N LEU A 70 -23.45 6.14 5.33
CA LEU A 70 -22.76 6.46 6.58
C LEU A 70 -23.53 7.55 7.34
N PRO A 71 -24.77 7.29 7.79
CA PRO A 71 -25.66 8.30 8.37
C PRO A 71 -25.09 8.95 9.64
N ASP A 72 -24.20 8.24 10.33
CA ASP A 72 -23.53 8.73 11.54
C ASP A 72 -22.29 9.59 11.23
N ALA A 73 -21.83 9.67 9.98
CA ALA A 73 -20.68 10.50 9.57
C ALA A 73 -21.12 11.91 9.16
N LYS A 74 -20.35 12.95 9.49
CA LYS A 74 -20.55 14.34 9.01
C LYS A 74 -19.75 14.54 7.72
N MET A 75 -20.43 14.67 6.58
CA MET A 75 -19.78 14.96 5.30
C MET A 75 -19.84 16.46 4.98
N THR A 76 -18.72 17.03 4.54
CA THR A 76 -18.66 18.36 3.95
C THR A 76 -18.30 18.23 2.48
N CYS A 77 -19.17 18.71 1.58
CA CYS A 77 -18.92 18.79 0.15
C CYS A 77 -18.56 20.23 -0.21
N ALA A 78 -17.28 20.48 -0.46
CA ALA A 78 -16.80 21.77 -0.91
C ALA A 78 -16.84 21.80 -2.45
N LEU A 79 -17.65 22.69 -3.02
CA LEU A 79 -17.92 22.82 -4.45
C LEU A 79 -17.45 24.17 -4.99
N ARG A 80 -16.88 24.22 -6.20
CA ARG A 80 -16.59 25.51 -6.88
C ARG A 80 -17.77 26.07 -7.68
N SER A 81 -18.71 25.22 -8.09
CA SER A 81 -19.89 25.58 -8.92
C SER A 81 -21.17 25.81 -8.10
N GLU A 82 -22.25 26.25 -8.76
CA GLU A 82 -23.54 26.55 -8.11
C GLU A 82 -24.10 25.39 -7.28
N MET A 83 -24.81 25.73 -6.19
CA MET A 83 -25.39 24.73 -5.29
C MET A 83 -26.38 23.81 -6.03
N PRO A 84 -26.24 22.49 -5.89
CA PRO A 84 -27.10 21.54 -6.58
C PRO A 84 -28.52 21.59 -6.04
N LYS A 85 -29.52 21.55 -6.94
CA LYS A 85 -30.96 21.53 -6.60
C LYS A 85 -31.46 20.10 -6.43
N ILE A 86 -30.86 19.37 -5.51
CA ILE A 86 -31.21 17.98 -5.18
C ILE A 86 -31.39 17.86 -3.66
N ASP A 87 -32.11 16.83 -3.23
CA ASP A 87 -32.24 16.54 -1.80
C ASP A 87 -30.89 16.10 -1.24
N ILE A 88 -30.48 16.75 -0.15
CA ILE A 88 -29.19 16.55 0.47
C ILE A 88 -29.39 15.71 1.72
N PRO A 89 -28.63 14.60 1.91
CA PRO A 89 -28.70 13.81 3.13
C PRO A 89 -28.44 14.68 4.36
N ALA A 90 -29.15 14.44 5.47
CA ALA A 90 -29.12 15.30 6.66
C ALA A 90 -27.72 15.40 7.33
N ASN A 91 -26.84 14.46 7.00
CA ASN A 91 -25.47 14.38 7.48
C ASN A 91 -24.45 15.01 6.50
N VAL A 92 -24.90 15.70 5.45
CA VAL A 92 -24.08 16.40 4.46
C VAL A 92 -24.27 17.91 4.55
N THR A 93 -23.16 18.64 4.67
CA THR A 93 -23.08 20.09 4.51
C THR A 93 -22.45 20.43 3.17
N ILE A 94 -23.11 21.24 2.33
CA ILE A 94 -22.52 21.74 1.08
C ILE A 94 -21.99 23.16 1.30
N VAL A 95 -20.76 23.40 0.86
CA VAL A 95 -20.11 24.72 0.93
C VAL A 95 -19.63 25.09 -0.46
N ASN A 96 -19.98 26.29 -0.94
CA ASN A 96 -19.44 26.83 -2.18
C ASN A 96 -18.18 27.64 -1.85
N PHE A 97 -17.04 27.28 -2.44
CA PHE A 97 -15.76 27.97 -2.21
C PHE A 97 -15.19 28.52 -3.52
N LYS A 98 -14.69 29.75 -3.48
CA LYS A 98 -14.10 30.47 -4.62
C LYS A 98 -12.62 30.75 -4.41
N THR A 99 -12.15 30.68 -3.17
CA THR A 99 -10.75 30.89 -2.79
C THR A 99 -10.28 29.79 -1.84
N ASP A 100 -8.96 29.59 -1.77
CA ASP A 100 -8.37 28.61 -0.85
C ASP A 100 -8.63 28.98 0.62
N ASP A 101 -8.73 30.28 0.93
CA ASP A 101 -9.09 30.77 2.27
C ASP A 101 -10.54 30.42 2.66
N GLU A 102 -11.48 30.46 1.70
CA GLU A 102 -12.87 30.03 1.91
C GLU A 102 -12.98 28.52 2.11
N LEU A 103 -12.17 27.73 1.39
CA LEU A 103 -12.06 26.29 1.60
C LEU A 103 -11.48 25.96 2.99
N LEU A 104 -10.44 26.68 3.41
CA LEU A 104 -9.83 26.52 4.73
C LEU A 104 -10.81 26.87 5.86
N ALA A 105 -11.56 27.96 5.72
CA ALA A 105 -12.61 28.34 6.67
C ALA A 105 -13.75 27.29 6.75
N ALA A 106 -14.09 26.64 5.63
CA ALA A 106 -15.06 25.54 5.58
C ALA A 106 -14.57 24.25 6.27
N THR A 107 -13.26 24.13 6.48
CA THR A 107 -12.61 23.02 7.18
C THR A 107 -12.20 23.34 8.62
N ASP A 108 -12.38 24.58 9.09
CA ASP A 108 -11.82 25.03 10.38
C ASP A 108 -12.62 24.52 11.61
N ASP A 109 -13.81 23.95 11.40
CA ASP A 109 -14.53 23.14 12.40
C ASP A 109 -14.02 21.68 12.44
N MET A 110 -13.09 21.29 11.55
CA MET A 110 -12.36 20.02 11.64
C MET A 110 -11.19 20.22 12.61
N ASP A 111 -11.35 19.74 13.83
CA ASP A 111 -10.26 19.64 14.80
C ASP A 111 -9.03 19.05 14.08
N LYS A 112 -7.93 19.81 13.98
CA LYS A 112 -6.67 19.42 13.33
C LYS A 112 -5.94 18.30 14.10
N SER A 113 -6.67 17.53 14.90
CA SER A 113 -6.20 16.33 15.60
C SER A 113 -6.03 15.16 14.60
N LYS A 114 -4.88 15.23 13.91
CA LYS A 114 -4.10 14.15 13.28
C LYS A 114 -4.82 13.26 12.24
N GLN A 115 -4.78 13.72 10.98
CA GLN A 115 -4.95 12.87 9.80
C GLN A 115 -3.98 11.66 9.86
N LEU A 116 -4.47 10.44 9.55
CA LEU A 116 -3.65 9.22 9.53
C LEU A 116 -2.55 9.33 8.46
N ARG A 117 -1.28 9.22 8.85
CA ARG A 117 -0.12 9.25 7.96
C ARG A 117 0.43 7.85 7.76
N ILE A 118 0.40 7.40 6.51
CA ILE A 118 0.86 6.07 6.11
C ILE A 118 2.08 6.22 5.21
N LEU A 119 3.15 5.49 5.53
CA LEU A 119 4.31 5.34 4.66
C LEU A 119 4.33 3.94 4.07
N ASN A 120 4.40 3.79 2.76
CA ASN A 120 4.75 2.53 2.10
C ASN A 120 6.19 2.58 1.60
N ILE A 121 7.01 1.62 2.04
CA ILE A 121 8.42 1.50 1.65
C ILE A 121 8.57 0.32 0.70
N THR A 122 9.10 0.58 -0.49
CA THR A 122 9.19 -0.43 -1.55
C THR A 122 10.30 -0.06 -2.52
N ASP A 123 10.84 -1.04 -3.24
CA ASP A 123 11.81 -0.77 -4.30
C ASP A 123 11.16 -0.20 -5.57
N GLU A 124 9.86 -0.46 -5.78
CA GLU A 124 9.09 -0.09 -6.98
C GLU A 124 7.70 0.45 -6.62
N ALA A 125 7.04 1.12 -7.56
CA ALA A 125 5.66 1.57 -7.39
C ALA A 125 4.76 0.40 -6.91
N SER A 126 4.10 0.61 -5.78
CA SER A 126 3.26 -0.41 -5.16
C SER A 126 1.81 -0.13 -5.52
N ILE A 127 1.26 -0.90 -6.47
CA ILE A 127 -0.18 -0.92 -6.74
C ILE A 127 -0.97 -1.13 -5.45
N PHE A 128 -0.37 -1.90 -4.52
CA PHE A 128 -0.96 -2.19 -3.25
C PHE A 128 -1.20 -0.88 -2.45
N ALA A 129 -0.16 -0.07 -2.29
CA ALA A 129 -0.27 1.21 -1.59
C ALA A 129 -1.25 2.18 -2.27
N LEU A 130 -1.29 2.21 -3.61
CA LEU A 130 -2.22 3.06 -4.36
C LEU A 130 -3.68 2.64 -4.15
N LEU A 131 -3.96 1.34 -4.18
CA LEU A 131 -5.29 0.79 -3.93
C LEU A 131 -5.76 0.99 -2.48
N LEU A 132 -4.83 0.98 -1.52
CA LEU A 132 -5.13 1.32 -0.14
C LEU A 132 -5.47 2.81 0.00
N ALA A 133 -4.73 3.68 -0.68
CA ALA A 133 -4.99 5.12 -0.68
C ALA A 133 -6.36 5.46 -1.29
N GLU A 134 -6.76 4.77 -2.37
CA GLU A 134 -8.11 4.86 -2.94
C GLU A 134 -9.22 4.48 -1.92
N ARG A 135 -8.94 3.53 -1.03
CA ARG A 135 -9.87 3.07 0.02
C ARG A 135 -9.83 3.89 1.31
N LEU A 136 -8.81 4.73 1.47
CA LEU A 136 -8.60 5.62 2.63
C LEU A 136 -8.41 7.06 2.13
N PRO A 137 -9.43 7.68 1.52
CA PRO A 137 -9.31 9.01 0.91
C PRO A 137 -8.90 10.08 1.92
N ASP A 138 -9.25 9.89 3.20
CA ASP A 138 -8.94 10.82 4.29
C ASP A 138 -7.52 10.62 4.87
N ALA A 139 -6.79 9.55 4.52
CA ALA A 139 -5.42 9.32 4.98
C ALA A 139 -4.39 9.96 4.03
N LYS A 140 -3.26 10.42 4.56
CA LYS A 140 -2.11 10.86 3.76
C LYS A 140 -1.17 9.69 3.52
N MET A 141 -1.09 9.22 2.28
CA MET A 141 -0.21 8.14 1.86
C MET A 141 1.10 8.69 1.27
N THR A 142 2.23 8.21 1.75
CA THR A 142 3.55 8.47 1.15
C THR A 142 4.13 7.16 0.64
N CYS A 143 4.44 7.08 -0.65
CA CYS A 143 5.16 5.95 -1.25
C CYS A 143 6.63 6.31 -1.40
N ALA A 144 7.49 5.74 -0.56
CA ALA A 144 8.94 5.88 -0.66
C ALA A 144 9.50 4.77 -1.54
N LEU A 145 10.06 5.15 -2.69
CA LEU A 145 10.56 4.26 -3.73
C LEU A 145 12.08 4.40 -3.88
N ARG A 146 12.75 3.32 -4.33
CA ARG A 146 14.17 3.38 -4.72
C ARG A 146 14.39 3.47 -6.23
N SER A 147 13.39 3.13 -7.03
CA SER A 147 13.43 3.16 -8.49
C SER A 147 13.02 4.51 -9.07
N GLU A 148 12.87 4.55 -10.40
CA GLU A 148 12.35 5.72 -11.08
C GLU A 148 10.87 5.96 -10.76
N MET A 149 10.45 7.23 -10.82
CA MET A 149 9.06 7.61 -10.60
C MET A 149 8.15 6.94 -11.63
N PRO A 150 7.05 6.29 -11.22
CA PRO A 150 6.15 5.63 -12.16
C PRO A 150 5.42 6.67 -13.01
N LYS A 151 5.21 6.36 -14.30
CA LYS A 151 4.48 7.23 -15.25
C LYS A 151 3.00 6.86 -15.30
N ILE A 152 2.35 6.86 -14.14
CA ILE A 152 0.92 6.55 -13.99
C ILE A 152 0.21 7.68 -13.26
N ASP A 153 -1.11 7.76 -13.42
CA ASP A 153 -1.95 8.62 -12.60
C ASP A 153 -1.95 8.11 -11.15
N ILE A 154 -1.74 9.03 -10.20
CA ILE A 154 -1.70 8.72 -8.77
C ILE A 154 -2.89 9.37 -8.05
N PRO A 155 -3.46 8.72 -7.01
CA PRO A 155 -4.53 9.33 -6.22
C PRO A 155 -4.11 10.65 -5.57
N ALA A 156 -5.05 11.58 -5.39
CA ALA A 156 -4.78 12.93 -4.86
C ALA A 156 -4.20 12.94 -3.43
N ASN A 157 -4.46 11.88 -2.64
CA ASN A 157 -3.95 11.69 -1.29
C ASN A 157 -2.60 10.94 -1.23
N VAL A 158 -1.97 10.68 -2.38
CA VAL A 158 -0.68 9.99 -2.49
C VAL A 158 0.44 10.97 -2.84
N THR A 159 1.53 10.92 -2.09
CA THR A 159 2.81 11.53 -2.45
C THR A 159 3.82 10.43 -2.75
N ILE A 160 4.54 10.54 -3.87
CA ILE A 160 5.65 9.63 -4.19
C ILE A 160 6.97 10.36 -3.95
N VAL A 161 7.89 9.71 -3.24
CA VAL A 161 9.22 10.24 -2.97
C VAL A 161 10.28 9.18 -3.29
N ASN A 162 11.42 9.62 -3.82
CA ASN A 162 12.56 8.76 -4.04
C ASN A 162 13.55 8.89 -2.88
N PHE A 163 14.11 7.75 -2.46
CA PHE A 163 15.17 7.71 -1.46
C PHE A 163 16.27 6.73 -1.87
N LYS A 164 17.52 7.06 -1.51
CA LYS A 164 18.72 6.26 -1.77
C LYS A 164 19.44 5.87 -0.48
N THR A 165 19.26 6.66 0.58
CA THR A 165 19.90 6.45 1.87
C THR A 165 18.88 6.36 2.99
N ASP A 166 19.28 5.81 4.12
CA ASP A 166 18.42 5.76 5.31
C ASP A 166 18.15 7.17 5.86
N ASP A 167 19.12 8.09 5.75
CA ASP A 167 18.94 9.48 6.17
C ASP A 167 17.87 10.20 5.33
N GLU A 168 17.86 9.96 4.00
CA GLU A 168 16.81 10.47 3.11
C GLU A 168 15.43 9.90 3.49
N LEU A 169 15.35 8.61 3.84
CA LEU A 169 14.11 7.97 4.28
C LEU A 169 13.60 8.57 5.59
N LEU A 170 14.49 8.80 6.57
CA LEU A 170 14.14 9.40 7.86
C LEU A 170 13.73 10.88 7.73
N ALA A 171 14.30 11.59 6.75
CA ALA A 171 13.97 12.99 6.47
C ALA A 171 12.56 13.19 5.88
N ILE A 172 11.90 12.14 5.37
CA ILE A 172 10.54 12.22 4.83
C ILE A 172 9.55 12.66 5.92
N GLY A 173 9.78 12.24 7.17
CA GLY A 173 9.00 12.67 8.32
C GLY A 173 8.51 11.52 9.19
N LYS A 174 7.49 11.81 9.99
CA LYS A 174 6.90 10.89 10.96
C LYS A 174 5.57 10.34 10.47
N PHE A 175 5.32 9.08 10.81
CA PHE A 175 4.17 8.31 10.35
C PHE A 175 3.51 7.59 11.51
N ASP A 176 2.24 7.24 11.32
CA ASP A 176 1.46 6.46 12.28
C ASP A 176 1.50 4.97 11.88
N VAL A 177 1.57 4.72 10.56
CA VAL A 177 1.70 3.37 9.98
C VAL A 177 2.83 3.36 8.95
N VAL A 178 3.70 2.34 9.02
CA VAL A 178 4.67 2.00 7.99
C VAL A 178 4.28 0.65 7.39
N LEU A 179 4.21 0.58 6.07
CA LEU A 179 3.91 -0.60 5.27
C LEU A 179 5.16 -1.07 4.54
N MET A 180 5.42 -2.37 4.63
CA MET A 180 6.41 -3.05 3.80
C MET A 180 5.72 -4.19 3.05
N THR A 181 5.44 -3.95 1.78
CA THR A 181 4.86 -4.93 0.87
C THR A 181 5.98 -5.69 0.16
N GLU A 182 5.93 -7.02 0.14
CA GLU A 182 6.93 -7.86 -0.53
C GLU A 182 8.32 -7.82 0.12
N LEU A 183 8.37 -7.82 1.45
CA LEU A 183 9.65 -7.84 2.18
C LEU A 183 10.43 -9.12 1.87
N THR A 184 11.67 -8.97 1.42
CA THR A 184 12.63 -10.06 1.19
C THR A 184 13.92 -9.84 1.99
N LYS A 185 14.80 -10.83 1.99
CA LYS A 185 16.16 -10.72 2.58
C LYS A 185 17.06 -9.70 1.89
N GLU A 186 16.64 -9.11 0.77
CA GLU A 186 17.40 -8.03 0.12
C GLU A 186 17.37 -6.73 0.93
N ALA A 187 16.44 -6.61 1.87
CA ALA A 187 16.39 -5.49 2.82
C ALA A 187 17.55 -5.50 3.84
N GLY A 188 18.37 -6.57 3.86
CA GLY A 188 19.51 -6.72 4.78
C GLY A 188 19.11 -7.31 6.12
N GLU A 189 19.88 -6.99 7.17
CA GLU A 189 19.61 -7.44 8.54
C GLU A 189 18.30 -6.83 9.05
N LEU A 190 17.29 -7.68 9.28
CA LEU A 190 15.92 -7.26 9.60
C LEU A 190 15.81 -6.56 10.96
N SER A 191 16.58 -6.96 11.97
CA SER A 191 16.55 -6.29 13.28
C SER A 191 17.00 -4.84 13.15
N ASP A 192 18.07 -4.61 12.40
CA ASP A 192 18.61 -3.27 12.21
C ASP A 192 17.64 -2.43 11.38
N LEU A 193 17.01 -3.03 10.36
CA LEU A 193 15.94 -2.40 9.60
C LEU A 193 14.80 -1.96 10.51
N PHE A 194 14.28 -2.86 11.35
CA PHE A 194 13.16 -2.52 12.24
C PHE A 194 13.54 -1.44 13.25
N VAL A 195 14.74 -1.48 13.83
CA VAL A 195 15.27 -0.40 14.69
C VAL A 195 15.29 0.93 13.95
N ARG A 196 15.74 0.96 12.69
CA ARG A 196 15.70 2.19 11.88
C ARG A 196 14.27 2.66 11.61
N LEU A 197 13.35 1.76 11.27
CA LEU A 197 11.95 2.09 11.00
C LEU A 197 11.23 2.59 12.25
N ARG A 198 11.64 2.20 13.46
CA ARG A 198 11.10 2.78 14.70
C ARG A 198 11.26 4.29 14.75
N ASN A 199 12.34 4.82 14.18
CA ASN A 199 12.61 6.25 14.12
C ASN A 199 11.68 7.00 13.14
N LEU A 200 10.84 6.31 12.36
CA LEU A 200 9.81 6.94 11.53
C LEU A 200 8.50 7.15 12.28
N PHE A 201 8.36 6.65 13.52
CA PHE A 201 7.18 6.87 14.33
C PHE A 201 7.35 8.06 15.30
N ASP A 202 6.23 8.65 15.68
CA ASP A 202 6.10 9.68 16.71
C ASP A 202 5.36 9.09 17.92
N GLY A 203 6.06 8.24 18.68
CA GLY A 203 5.51 7.45 19.78
C GLY A 203 5.07 6.05 19.34
N SER A 204 3.83 5.66 19.69
CA SER A 204 3.22 4.40 19.29
C SER A 204 2.95 4.38 17.78
N GLY A 205 3.57 3.45 17.06
CA GLY A 205 3.44 3.30 15.62
C GLY A 205 3.31 1.84 15.22
N LYS A 206 2.74 1.62 14.03
CA LYS A 206 2.45 0.28 13.52
C LYS A 206 3.29 0.02 12.28
N LEU A 207 4.10 -1.02 12.32
CA LEU A 207 4.78 -1.57 11.15
C LEU A 207 3.99 -2.80 10.68
N ILE A 208 3.39 -2.69 9.50
CA ILE A 208 2.66 -3.78 8.85
C ILE A 208 3.53 -4.34 7.72
N ILE A 209 3.78 -5.64 7.77
CA ILE A 209 4.62 -6.35 6.81
C ILE A 209 3.78 -7.40 6.11
N LEU A 210 3.85 -7.40 4.78
CA LEU A 210 3.36 -8.48 3.93
C LEU A 210 4.56 -9.18 3.30
N ALA A 211 4.67 -10.48 3.54
CA ALA A 211 5.75 -11.28 2.97
C ALA A 211 5.25 -12.64 2.51
N ARG A 212 5.68 -13.07 1.32
CA ARG A 212 5.36 -14.40 0.81
C ARG A 212 6.32 -15.45 1.40
N PRO A 213 5.79 -16.61 1.84
CA PRO A 213 6.61 -17.65 2.47
C PRO A 213 7.44 -18.40 1.44
N LYS A 214 8.45 -19.15 1.93
CA LYS A 214 9.29 -20.01 1.08
C LYS A 214 8.48 -21.01 0.26
N ASN A 215 7.38 -21.54 0.82
CA ASN A 215 6.51 -22.51 0.17
C ASN A 215 5.02 -22.27 0.52
N PRO A 216 4.09 -22.53 -0.41
CA PRO A 216 4.34 -22.77 -1.83
C PRO A 216 4.79 -21.46 -2.53
N PRO A 217 5.69 -21.53 -3.52
CA PRO A 217 6.03 -20.36 -4.31
C PRO A 217 4.86 -19.98 -5.23
N LEU A 218 4.83 -18.72 -5.66
CA LEU A 218 3.99 -18.30 -6.78
C LEU A 218 4.31 -19.11 -8.06
N PRO A 219 3.40 -19.15 -9.04
CA PRO A 219 3.71 -19.68 -10.37
C PRO A 219 4.75 -18.80 -11.09
N LEU A 220 6.02 -19.15 -10.90
CA LEU A 220 7.16 -18.43 -11.46
C LEU A 220 7.96 -19.32 -12.41
N PRO A 221 8.73 -18.72 -13.37
CA PRO A 221 9.74 -19.45 -14.12
C PRO A 221 10.70 -20.21 -13.20
N GLU A 222 11.14 -21.40 -13.60
CA GLU A 222 11.97 -22.27 -12.75
C GLU A 222 13.27 -21.57 -12.31
N VAL A 223 13.85 -20.74 -13.18
CA VAL A 223 15.04 -19.92 -12.90
C VAL A 223 14.84 -18.89 -11.78
N CYS A 224 13.60 -18.59 -11.40
CA CYS A 224 13.26 -17.72 -10.28
C CYS A 224 13.15 -18.50 -8.96
N LEU A 225 12.79 -19.78 -9.00
CA LEU A 225 12.50 -20.57 -7.79
C LEU A 225 13.72 -20.77 -6.89
N THR A 226 14.92 -20.87 -7.45
CA THR A 226 16.16 -20.95 -6.66
C THR A 226 16.40 -19.65 -5.88
N LEU A 227 16.20 -18.50 -6.52
CA LEU A 227 16.37 -17.20 -5.87
C LEU A 227 15.25 -16.94 -4.85
N TRP A 228 14.02 -17.36 -5.16
CA TRP A 228 12.87 -17.31 -4.24
C TRP A 228 13.21 -17.95 -2.89
N ARG A 229 13.69 -19.20 -2.90
CA ARG A 229 14.03 -19.92 -1.67
C ARG A 229 15.12 -19.23 -0.85
N LYS A 230 16.03 -18.52 -1.52
CA LYS A 230 17.10 -17.76 -0.87
C LYS A 230 16.59 -16.47 -0.24
N LEU A 231 15.68 -15.77 -0.91
CA LEU A 231 15.27 -14.41 -0.52
C LEU A 231 13.98 -14.34 0.29
N ALA A 232 13.10 -15.34 0.20
CA ALA A 232 11.88 -15.39 0.98
C ALA A 232 12.18 -15.55 2.47
N LEU A 233 11.44 -14.83 3.30
CA LEU A 233 11.56 -14.84 4.75
C LEU A 233 10.68 -15.94 5.37
N SER A 234 11.14 -16.54 6.45
CA SER A 234 10.27 -17.30 7.35
C SER A 234 9.60 -16.38 8.37
N ARG A 235 8.50 -16.86 8.95
CA ARG A 235 7.85 -16.21 10.09
C ARG A 235 8.80 -16.02 11.27
N ASP A 236 9.64 -17.01 11.56
CA ASP A 236 10.60 -16.96 12.67
C ASP A 236 11.67 -15.89 12.45
N GLU A 237 12.16 -15.75 11.21
CA GLU A 237 13.12 -14.70 10.84
C GLU A 237 12.56 -13.29 11.12
N ILE A 238 11.27 -13.06 10.83
CA ILE A 238 10.60 -11.77 11.10
C ILE A 238 10.31 -11.61 12.60
N SER A 239 9.79 -12.65 13.27
CA SER A 239 9.48 -12.62 14.71
C SER A 239 10.73 -12.38 15.56
N ASP A 240 11.84 -13.05 15.26
CA ASP A 240 13.08 -12.89 16.01
C ASP A 240 13.72 -11.52 15.78
N ALA A 241 13.61 -10.99 14.56
CA ALA A 241 14.02 -9.63 14.27
C ALA A 241 13.17 -8.58 15.01
N ALA A 242 11.85 -8.79 15.10
CA ALA A 242 10.93 -7.93 15.84
C ALA A 242 11.30 -7.88 17.34
N LYS A 243 11.56 -9.04 17.94
CA LYS A 243 12.01 -9.14 19.34
C LYS A 243 13.33 -8.42 19.58
N LYS A 244 14.32 -8.61 18.69
CA LYS A 244 15.61 -7.90 18.77
C LYS A 244 15.47 -6.39 18.61
N ALA A 245 14.49 -5.95 17.82
CA ALA A 245 14.17 -4.55 17.63
C ALA A 245 13.24 -3.98 18.72
N ASP A 246 12.91 -4.77 19.75
CA ASP A 246 12.04 -4.36 20.85
C ASP A 246 10.68 -3.82 20.34
N MET A 247 10.05 -4.62 19.48
CA MET A 247 8.69 -4.39 18.99
C MET A 247 7.80 -5.57 19.38
N SER A 248 6.55 -5.28 19.74
CA SER A 248 5.55 -6.35 19.86
C SER A 248 5.31 -7.00 18.50
N PHE A 249 4.88 -8.26 18.47
CA PHE A 249 4.71 -9.02 17.24
C PHE A 249 3.41 -9.82 17.25
N ALA A 250 2.58 -9.63 16.22
CA ALA A 250 1.47 -10.48 15.89
C ALA A 250 1.58 -10.90 14.43
N GLY A 251 1.36 -12.18 14.12
CA GLY A 251 1.47 -12.69 12.77
C GLY A 251 0.51 -13.82 12.49
N PHE A 252 -0.07 -13.82 11.29
CA PHE A 252 -0.88 -14.90 10.76
C PHE A 252 -0.56 -15.11 9.27
N SER A 253 -0.99 -16.26 8.77
CA SER A 253 -0.84 -16.60 7.36
C SER A 253 -2.22 -16.70 6.75
N VAL A 254 -2.39 -16.12 5.57
CA VAL A 254 -3.59 -16.30 4.74
C VAL A 254 -3.24 -17.16 3.54
N SER A 255 -4.24 -17.88 3.03
CA SER A 255 -4.14 -18.69 1.81
C SER A 255 -5.32 -18.31 0.93
N VAL A 256 -5.02 -17.71 -0.21
CA VAL A 256 -6.00 -17.13 -1.12
C VAL A 256 -6.06 -17.98 -2.39
N PRO A 257 -7.22 -18.55 -2.74
CA PRO A 257 -7.37 -19.21 -4.03
C PRO A 257 -7.38 -18.16 -5.14
N VAL A 258 -6.43 -18.27 -6.05
CA VAL A 258 -6.23 -17.32 -7.16
C VAL A 258 -6.49 -18.02 -8.48
N THR A 259 -7.12 -17.32 -9.41
CA THR A 259 -7.25 -17.72 -10.81
C THR A 259 -7.10 -16.50 -11.69
N VAL A 260 -6.04 -16.47 -12.49
CA VAL A 260 -5.66 -15.31 -13.29
C VAL A 260 -5.47 -15.72 -14.76
N PRO A 261 -6.00 -14.95 -15.74
CA PRO A 261 -5.70 -15.19 -17.14
C PRO A 261 -4.20 -15.14 -17.41
N LYS A 262 -3.67 -16.04 -18.24
CA LYS A 262 -2.20 -16.16 -18.43
C LYS A 262 -1.51 -14.90 -18.95
N PHE A 263 -2.22 -14.07 -19.74
CA PHE A 263 -1.69 -12.80 -20.24
C PHE A 263 -1.70 -11.71 -19.17
N ASP A 264 -2.69 -11.71 -18.27
CA ASP A 264 -2.69 -10.85 -17.09
C ASP A 264 -1.54 -11.25 -16.16
N TRP A 265 -1.31 -12.56 -15.97
CA TRP A 265 -0.17 -13.05 -15.19
C TRP A 265 1.18 -12.69 -15.82
N GLU A 266 1.30 -12.79 -17.14
CA GLU A 266 2.48 -12.34 -17.87
C GLU A 266 2.76 -10.85 -17.63
N ALA A 267 1.74 -9.99 -17.72
CA ALA A 267 1.86 -8.56 -17.42
C ALA A 267 2.27 -8.32 -15.94
N ILE A 268 1.70 -9.07 -15.00
CA ILE A 268 2.08 -9.02 -13.58
C ILE A 268 3.56 -9.40 -13.40
N LEU A 269 4.07 -10.43 -14.08
CA LEU A 269 5.49 -10.79 -14.01
C LEU A 269 6.41 -9.71 -14.60
N PHE A 270 5.94 -8.97 -15.62
CA PHE A 270 6.67 -7.84 -16.20
C PHE A 270 6.64 -6.58 -15.33
N SER A 271 5.67 -6.43 -14.42
CA SER A 271 5.48 -5.22 -13.61
C SER A 271 6.66 -4.84 -12.71
N GLY A 272 7.46 -5.83 -12.29
CA GLY A 272 8.51 -5.62 -11.29
C GLY A 272 8.04 -5.72 -9.84
N CYS A 273 6.73 -5.84 -9.61
CA CYS A 273 6.15 -6.01 -8.28
C CYS A 273 6.42 -7.39 -7.65
N ILE A 274 7.06 -8.31 -8.38
CA ILE A 274 7.57 -9.57 -7.86
C ILE A 274 9.11 -9.51 -7.85
N PRO A 275 9.74 -9.18 -6.70
CA PRO A 275 11.18 -8.92 -6.61
C PRO A 275 12.05 -10.05 -7.19
N ILE A 276 11.65 -11.30 -7.04
CA ILE A 276 12.42 -12.45 -7.54
C ILE A 276 12.48 -12.52 -9.07
N VAL A 277 11.43 -12.09 -9.76
CA VAL A 277 11.43 -12.01 -11.23
C VAL A 277 12.40 -10.92 -11.67
N LYS A 278 12.37 -9.77 -10.99
CA LYS A 278 13.29 -8.64 -11.21
C LYS A 278 14.75 -9.00 -10.90
N ASN A 279 15.01 -9.70 -9.81
CA ASN A 279 16.37 -9.89 -9.31
C ASN A 279 17.05 -11.16 -9.86
N SER A 280 16.31 -12.06 -10.52
CA SER A 280 16.90 -13.21 -11.20
C SER A 280 17.56 -12.81 -12.52
N PRO A 281 18.90 -12.90 -12.66
CA PRO A 281 19.60 -12.48 -13.89
C PRO A 281 19.29 -13.37 -15.09
N LYS A 282 18.88 -14.62 -14.82
CA LYS A 282 18.52 -15.61 -15.85
C LYS A 282 17.05 -15.51 -16.29
N CYS A 283 16.24 -14.72 -15.58
CA CYS A 283 14.85 -14.47 -15.97
C CYS A 283 14.82 -13.31 -16.97
N THR A 284 14.67 -13.64 -18.24
CA THR A 284 14.55 -12.70 -19.37
C THR A 284 13.10 -12.62 -19.86
N ASP A 285 12.79 -11.65 -20.70
CA ASP A 285 11.44 -11.48 -21.30
C ASP A 285 10.98 -12.75 -22.02
N LYS A 286 11.90 -13.38 -22.76
CA LYS A 286 11.64 -14.65 -23.42
C LYS A 286 11.29 -15.75 -22.41
N VAL A 287 11.98 -15.81 -21.28
CA VAL A 287 11.71 -16.81 -20.23
C VAL A 287 10.32 -16.59 -19.60
N ILE A 288 9.94 -15.33 -19.33
CA ILE A 288 8.60 -14.99 -18.81
C ILE A 288 7.53 -15.38 -19.84
N THR A 289 7.72 -14.97 -21.10
CA THR A 289 6.79 -15.21 -22.19
C THR A 289 6.59 -16.71 -22.45
N ASP A 290 7.69 -17.46 -22.56
CA ASP A 290 7.66 -18.90 -22.83
C ASP A 290 7.04 -19.66 -21.64
N PHE A 291 7.30 -19.22 -20.41
CA PHE A 291 6.64 -19.73 -19.22
C PHE A 291 5.12 -19.54 -19.28
N CYS A 292 4.61 -18.33 -19.53
CA CYS A 292 3.18 -18.05 -19.57
C CYS A 292 2.49 -18.74 -20.76
N LYS A 293 3.14 -18.80 -21.94
CA LYS A 293 2.62 -19.50 -23.12
C LYS A 293 2.39 -20.99 -22.87
N ALA A 294 3.27 -21.63 -22.11
CA ALA A 294 3.17 -23.04 -21.74
C ALA A 294 2.06 -23.34 -20.72
N ARG A 295 1.39 -22.32 -20.16
CA ARG A 295 0.29 -22.49 -19.19
C ARG A 295 -1.08 -22.55 -19.88
N PRO A 296 -2.07 -23.17 -19.21
CA PRO A 296 -3.48 -23.07 -19.62
C PRO A 296 -3.93 -21.60 -19.70
N SER A 297 -5.08 -21.35 -20.33
CA SER A 297 -5.65 -20.00 -20.49
C SER A 297 -5.80 -19.26 -19.15
N ASN A 298 -6.11 -19.99 -18.09
CA ASN A 298 -6.13 -19.51 -16.72
C ASN A 298 -5.10 -20.26 -15.88
N ILE A 299 -4.36 -19.52 -15.06
CA ILE A 299 -3.41 -20.05 -14.10
C ILE A 299 -4.09 -20.02 -12.73
N SER A 300 -4.33 -21.19 -12.16
CA SER A 300 -4.92 -21.33 -10.83
C SER A 300 -3.86 -21.80 -9.83
N PHE A 301 -3.81 -21.14 -8.68
CA PHE A 301 -2.87 -21.45 -7.60
C PHE A 301 -3.41 -20.96 -6.25
N GLU A 302 -2.82 -21.45 -5.16
CA GLU A 302 -3.06 -20.92 -3.83
C GLU A 302 -1.94 -19.95 -3.47
N GLU A 303 -2.27 -18.68 -3.33
CA GLU A 303 -1.33 -17.66 -2.87
C GLU A 303 -1.27 -17.67 -1.34
N LYS A 304 -0.08 -17.91 -0.79
CA LYS A 304 0.16 -17.76 0.65
C LYS A 304 0.83 -16.44 0.96
N LEU A 305 0.27 -15.71 1.91
CA LEU A 305 0.83 -14.44 2.40
C LEU A 305 0.95 -14.50 3.92
N GLY A 306 2.14 -14.19 4.42
CA GLY A 306 2.36 -13.87 5.82
C GLY A 306 2.02 -12.41 6.05
N MET A 307 1.15 -12.16 7.04
CA MET A 307 0.73 -10.83 7.45
C MET A 307 1.20 -10.61 8.88
N PHE A 308 2.02 -9.59 9.08
CA PHE A 308 2.66 -9.31 10.36
C PHE A 308 2.39 -7.88 10.79
N LEU A 309 1.98 -7.71 12.04
CA LEU A 309 1.83 -6.44 12.71
C LEU A 309 2.88 -6.36 13.81
N LEU A 310 3.77 -5.38 13.69
CA LEU A 310 4.71 -5.01 14.73
C LEU A 310 4.29 -3.66 15.29
N LYS A 311 4.27 -3.50 16.62
CA LYS A 311 3.99 -2.20 17.25
C LYS A 311 5.19 -1.73 18.07
N THR A 312 5.46 -0.43 18.03
CA THR A 312 6.30 0.21 19.04
C THR A 312 5.46 0.49 20.28
N ASP A 313 5.97 0.13 21.44
CA ASP A 313 5.39 0.60 22.69
C ASP A 313 5.78 2.08 22.88
N ASN A 314 4.91 2.86 23.50
CA ASN A 314 5.22 4.24 23.86
C ASN A 314 6.36 4.26 24.87
N PRO A 315 7.48 4.98 24.64
CA PRO A 315 8.46 5.22 25.69
C PRO A 315 7.92 6.32 26.62
N SER A 316 6.85 6.04 27.38
CA SER A 316 6.41 6.78 28.57
C SER A 316 5.13 6.16 29.16
N ALA A 317 5.31 5.38 30.22
CA ALA A 317 4.61 5.62 31.48
C ALA A 317 5.63 6.23 32.44
#